data_AF-A0A7S3MDE4-F1
#
_entry.id   AF-A0A7S3MDE4-F1
#
_cell.length_a   1.000
_cell.length_b   1.000
_cell.length_c   1.000
_cell.angle_alpha   90.00
_cell.angle_beta   90.00
_cell.angle_gamma   90.00
#
_symmetry.space_group_name_H-M   'P 1'
#
loop_
_entity.id
_entity.type
_entity.pdbx_description
1 polymer ?
#
loop_
_entity_poly.entity_id
_entity_poly.type
_entity_poly.pdbx_seq_one_letter_code
_entity_poly.pdbx_strand_id
1 'polypeptide(L)'
;ADSGPRGDGTMPGCNCQKAIQIWSEKNENANAEEAEVVKLMCLSPPIEKMDGSLNQLVNVKHLSLSTNCIDKMIPLPALKNLEILSLGRNMIKKVSGLEE
;
A
#
# COMPACT_ATOMS: atom_id res chain seq x y z
N ALA A 1 25.08 -6.12 20.42
CA ALA A 1 25.07 -6.83 19.14
C ALA A 1 23.74 -6.51 18.48
N ASP A 2 23.68 -5.37 17.78
CA ASP A 2 22.50 -4.99 17.01
C ASP A 2 22.72 -5.52 15.59
N SER A 3 22.26 -6.75 15.38
CA SER A 3 22.36 -7.44 14.10
C SER A 3 21.20 -6.99 13.20
N GLY A 4 21.21 -5.73 12.79
CA GLY A 4 20.38 -5.27 11.68
C GLY A 4 20.99 -5.78 10.37
N PRO A 5 20.25 -6.50 9.51
CA PRO A 5 20.81 -6.98 8.26
C PRO A 5 21.12 -5.79 7.34
N ARG A 6 22.41 -5.50 7.17
CA ARG A 6 22.93 -4.74 6.03
C ARG A 6 22.85 -5.64 4.79
N GLY A 7 21.71 -5.60 4.12
CA GLY A 7 21.55 -6.19 2.79
C GLY A 7 21.97 -5.18 1.73
N ASP A 8 23.19 -5.33 1.21
CA ASP A 8 23.52 -4.97 -0.16
C ASP A 8 22.93 -6.04 -1.08
N GLY A 9 22.29 -5.65 -2.19
CA GLY A 9 21.82 -6.58 -3.21
C GLY A 9 20.36 -6.37 -3.61
N THR A 10 20.16 -5.80 -4.80
CA THR A 10 18.88 -5.68 -5.55
C THR A 10 17.72 -5.08 -4.74
N MET A 11 17.37 -3.80 -4.93
CA MET A 11 16.15 -3.26 -4.33
C MET A 11 14.96 -4.16 -4.71
N PRO A 12 14.37 -4.93 -3.78
CA PRO A 12 13.15 -5.65 -4.09
C PRO A 12 12.06 -4.60 -4.27
N GLY A 13 11.25 -4.71 -5.33
CA GLY A 13 10.13 -3.81 -5.57
C GLY A 13 9.29 -3.62 -4.30
N CYS A 14 8.78 -2.41 -4.08
CA CYS A 14 8.00 -2.14 -2.87
C CYS A 14 6.68 -2.90 -2.95
N ASN A 15 6.38 -3.70 -1.94
CA ASN A 15 5.09 -4.36 -1.81
C ASN A 15 4.20 -3.60 -0.82
N CYS A 16 2.90 -3.91 -0.86
CA CYS A 16 1.90 -3.25 -0.01
C CYS A 16 2.24 -3.40 1.49
N GLN A 17 2.75 -4.56 1.93
CA GLN A 17 3.15 -4.77 3.31
C GLN A 17 4.27 -3.81 3.77
N LYS A 18 5.33 -3.66 2.95
CA LYS A 18 6.44 -2.74 3.23
C LYS A 18 5.95 -1.29 3.25
N ALA A 19 5.08 -0.92 2.31
CA ALA A 19 4.47 0.40 2.26
C ALA A 19 3.71 0.74 3.55
N ILE A 20 2.93 -0.22 4.06
CA ILE A 20 2.17 -0.06 5.31
C ILE A 20 3.11 0.06 6.51
N GLN A 21 4.20 -0.72 6.54
CA GLN A 21 5.21 -0.62 7.59
C GLN A 21 5.87 0.77 7.59
N ILE A 22 6.31 1.27 6.44
CA ILE A 22 6.90 2.61 6.30
C ILE A 22 5.90 3.69 6.74
N TRP A 23 4.63 3.53 6.37
CA TRP A 23 3.57 4.42 6.83
C TRP A 23 3.44 4.37 8.35
N SER A 24 3.41 3.19 8.96
CA SER A 24 3.33 3.03 10.42
C SER A 24 4.50 3.74 11.11
N GLU A 25 5.73 3.50 10.66
CA GLU A 25 6.94 4.16 11.19
C GLU A 25 6.87 5.69 11.11
N LYS A 26 6.31 6.22 10.02
CA LYS A 26 6.12 7.68 9.83
C LYS A 26 4.99 8.27 10.69
N ASN A 27 4.08 7.44 11.19
CA ASN A 27 2.96 7.82 12.04
C ASN A 27 3.16 7.26 13.45
N GLU A 28 4.37 7.38 14.00
CA GLU A 28 4.68 7.00 15.39
C GLU A 28 4.41 5.52 15.72
N ASN A 29 4.62 4.63 14.75
CA ASN A 29 4.28 3.20 14.81
C ASN A 29 2.77 2.94 15.01
N ALA A 30 1.91 3.82 14.47
CA ALA A 30 0.47 3.64 14.51
C ALA A 30 0.03 2.32 13.85
N ASN A 31 -0.99 1.71 14.44
CA ASN A 31 -1.53 0.46 13.95
C ASN A 31 -2.35 0.68 12.68
N ALA A 32 -1.94 0.07 11.57
CA ALA A 32 -2.58 0.30 10.28
C ALA A 32 -3.99 -0.33 10.19
N GLU A 33 -4.27 -1.35 10.99
CA GLU A 33 -5.59 -2.01 11.06
C GLU A 33 -6.66 -1.12 11.70
N GLU A 34 -6.25 -0.23 12.59
CA GLU A 34 -7.11 0.72 13.32
C GLU A 34 -7.12 2.12 12.67
N ALA A 35 -6.23 2.33 11.70
CA ALA A 35 -6.09 3.62 11.02
C ALA A 35 -7.25 3.88 10.06
N GLU A 36 -7.94 4.99 10.27
CA GLU A 36 -8.99 5.46 9.35
C GLU A 36 -8.41 6.08 8.07
N VAL A 37 -7.19 6.62 8.14
CA VAL A 37 -6.53 7.33 7.04
C VAL A 37 -5.11 6.81 6.82
N VAL A 38 -4.88 6.16 5.68
CA VAL A 38 -3.60 5.58 5.31
C VAL A 38 -3.12 6.19 3.99
N LYS A 39 -1.95 6.83 4.03
CA LYS A 39 -1.37 7.52 2.87
C LYS A 39 -0.07 6.84 2.44
N LEU A 40 -0.20 5.89 1.52
CA LEU A 40 0.88 5.13 0.89
C LEU A 40 1.32 5.81 -0.42
N MET A 41 1.76 7.07 -0.35
CA MET A 41 2.16 7.86 -1.51
C MET A 41 3.63 8.25 -1.47
N CYS A 42 4.24 8.43 -2.65
CA CYS A 42 5.64 8.86 -2.80
C CYS A 42 6.64 7.89 -2.11
N LEU A 43 6.42 6.59 -2.28
CA LEU A 43 7.29 5.55 -1.74
C LEU A 43 8.51 5.35 -2.63
N SER A 44 9.64 5.01 -2.00
CA SER A 44 10.89 4.67 -2.68
C SER A 44 11.44 3.37 -2.07
N PRO A 45 11.40 2.23 -2.79
CA PRO A 45 10.84 2.04 -4.14
C PRO A 45 9.30 2.25 -4.22
N PRO A 46 8.72 2.52 -5.40
CA PRO A 46 7.28 2.65 -5.58
C PRO A 46 6.57 1.29 -5.54
N ILE A 47 5.27 1.30 -5.24
CA ILE A 47 4.44 0.08 -5.33
C ILE A 47 4.15 -0.22 -6.79
N GLU A 48 4.61 -1.37 -7.28
CA GLU A 48 4.36 -1.80 -8.66
C GLU A 48 3.09 -2.65 -8.77
N LYS A 49 2.79 -3.43 -7.73
CA LYS A 49 1.63 -4.33 -7.71
C LYS A 49 0.91 -4.24 -6.37
N MET A 50 -0.41 -4.14 -6.45
CA MET A 50 -1.26 -4.32 -5.29
C MET A 50 -1.29 -5.80 -4.90
N ASP A 51 -1.30 -6.06 -3.59
CA ASP A 51 -1.40 -7.39 -3.03
C ASP A 51 -2.40 -7.40 -1.86
N GLY A 52 -2.82 -8.60 -1.43
CA GLY A 52 -3.78 -8.81 -0.36
C GLY A 52 -3.35 -8.27 1.00
N SER A 53 -2.09 -7.84 1.18
CA SER A 53 -1.65 -7.15 2.41
C SER A 53 -2.49 -5.91 2.72
N LEU A 54 -3.06 -5.24 1.72
CA LEU A 54 -3.97 -4.11 1.95
C LEU A 54 -5.24 -4.52 2.71
N ASN A 55 -5.63 -5.80 2.69
CA ASN A 55 -6.83 -6.29 3.38
C ASN A 55 -6.77 -6.17 4.91
N GLN A 56 -5.58 -5.97 5.50
CA GLN A 56 -5.45 -5.73 6.93
C GLN A 56 -6.01 -4.37 7.36
N LEU A 57 -6.16 -3.42 6.43
CA LEU A 57 -6.64 -2.07 6.71
C LEU A 57 -8.18 -2.04 6.86
N VAL A 58 -8.75 -2.90 7.71
CA VAL A 58 -10.20 -3.15 7.79
C VAL A 58 -11.02 -1.91 8.17
N ASN A 59 -10.44 -0.98 8.92
CA ASN A 59 -11.08 0.27 9.35
C ASN A 59 -10.74 1.48 8.46
N VAL A 60 -9.97 1.30 7.39
CA VAL A 60 -9.55 2.43 6.55
C VAL A 60 -10.73 3.01 5.80
N LYS A 61 -10.91 4.32 5.93
CA LYS A 61 -11.88 5.13 5.18
C LYS A 61 -11.22 5.86 4.03
N HIS A 62 -9.98 6.29 4.20
CA HIS A 62 -9.22 6.99 3.18
C HIS A 62 -7.89 6.30 2.92
N LEU A 63 -7.77 5.65 1.77
CA LEU A 63 -6.54 5.04 1.29
C LEU A 63 -5.97 5.83 0.11
N SER A 64 -4.80 6.44 0.29
CA SER A 64 -4.08 7.08 -0.81
C SER A 64 -2.91 6.21 -1.24
N LEU A 65 -2.90 5.85 -2.52
CA LEU A 65 -1.85 5.08 -3.20
C LEU A 65 -1.28 5.89 -4.37
N SER A 66 -1.40 7.21 -4.32
CA SER A 66 -1.01 8.08 -5.41
C SER A 66 0.51 8.18 -5.55
N THR A 67 1.01 8.46 -6.76
CA THR A 67 2.46 8.53 -7.04
C THR A 67 3.17 7.21 -6.72
N ASN A 68 2.66 6.14 -7.33
CA ASN A 68 3.25 4.81 -7.33
C ASN A 68 3.29 4.28 -8.77
N CYS A 69 3.70 3.03 -8.98
CA CYS A 69 3.80 2.40 -10.29
C CYS A 69 2.79 1.25 -10.47
N ILE A 70 1.63 1.34 -9.82
CA ILE A 70 0.67 0.23 -9.79
C ILE A 70 0.16 -0.04 -11.21
N ASP A 71 0.45 -1.21 -11.76
CA ASP A 71 0.05 -1.59 -13.12
C ASP A 71 -1.34 -2.25 -13.19
N LYS A 72 -1.75 -2.88 -12.08
CA LYS A 72 -2.99 -3.62 -11.97
C LYS A 72 -3.65 -3.35 -10.62
N MET A 73 -4.93 -2.98 -10.67
CA MET A 73 -5.77 -2.91 -9.49
C MET A 73 -6.39 -4.27 -9.19
N ILE A 74 -6.34 -4.68 -7.93
CA ILE A 74 -6.99 -5.91 -7.43
C ILE A 74 -8.22 -5.54 -6.61
N PRO A 75 -9.21 -6.44 -6.50
CA PRO A 75 -10.32 -6.27 -5.58
C PRO A 75 -9.82 -6.33 -4.13
N LEU A 76 -10.35 -5.45 -3.29
CA LEU A 76 -9.99 -5.33 -1.86
C LEU A 76 -11.24 -5.58 -0.99
N PRO A 77 -11.74 -6.82 -0.93
CA PRO A 77 -13.04 -7.14 -0.32
C PRO A 77 -13.09 -6.92 1.19
N ALA A 78 -11.92 -6.84 1.85
CA ALA A 78 -11.84 -6.58 3.29
C ALA A 78 -12.01 -5.08 3.64
N LEU A 79 -11.78 -4.18 2.68
CA LEU A 79 -11.86 -2.73 2.89
C LEU A 79 -13.31 -2.22 2.83
N LYS A 80 -14.16 -2.74 3.72
CA LYS A 80 -15.61 -2.46 3.72
C LYS A 80 -15.95 -1.01 4.09
N ASN A 81 -15.06 -0.34 4.82
CA ASN A 81 -15.25 1.03 5.28
C ASN A 81 -14.61 2.07 4.34
N LEU A 82 -14.02 1.64 3.22
CA LEU A 82 -13.30 2.52 2.33
C LEU A 82 -14.24 3.47 1.58
N GLU A 83 -14.12 4.76 1.88
CA GLU A 83 -14.90 5.84 1.25
C GLU A 83 -14.09 6.52 0.13
N ILE A 84 -12.78 6.68 0.33
CA ILE A 84 -11.90 7.43 -0.56
C ILE A 84 -10.69 6.57 -0.94
N LEU A 85 -10.56 6.29 -2.24
CA LEU A 85 -9.41 5.60 -2.82
C LEU A 85 -8.70 6.51 -3.83
N SER A 86 -7.51 6.97 -3.49
CA SER A 86 -6.72 7.85 -4.38
C SER A 86 -5.64 7.07 -5.13
N LEU A 87 -5.84 6.84 -6.42
CA LEU A 87 -4.91 6.10 -7.30
C LEU A 87 -4.21 7.00 -8.34
N GLY A 88 -4.18 8.31 -8.14
CA GLY A 88 -3.58 9.25 -9.09
C GLY A 88 -2.08 9.02 -9.30
N ARG A 89 -1.55 9.34 -10.49
CA ARG A 89 -0.13 9.09 -10.85
C ARG A 89 0.29 7.63 -10.58
N ASN A 90 -0.49 6.69 -11.12
CA ASN A 90 -0.14 5.27 -11.23
C ASN A 90 -0.15 4.85 -12.71
N MET A 91 0.20 3.60 -12.98
CA MET A 91 0.28 3.02 -14.33
C MET A 91 -0.82 1.97 -14.57
N ILE A 92 -2.01 2.15 -13.97
CA ILE A 92 -3.07 1.14 -13.96
C ILE A 92 -3.58 0.92 -15.39
N LYS A 93 -3.28 -0.26 -15.94
CA LYS A 93 -3.73 -0.70 -17.27
C LYS A 93 -4.88 -1.68 -17.19
N LYS A 94 -5.03 -2.37 -16.05
CA LYS A 94 -6.08 -3.36 -15.80
C LYS A 94 -6.67 -3.16 -14.42
N VAL A 95 -7.99 -3.26 -14.34
CA VAL A 95 -8.72 -3.27 -13.07
C VAL A 95 -9.45 -4.59 -12.97
N SER A 96 -8.96 -5.49 -12.12
CA SER A 96 -9.63 -6.76 -11.87
C SER A 96 -10.87 -6.52 -11.02
N GLY A 97 -12.02 -7.00 -11.49
CA GLY A 97 -13.33 -6.79 -10.85
C GLY A 97 -14.24 -5.78 -11.57
N LEU A 98 -13.78 -5.18 -12.67
CA LEU A 98 -14.59 -4.37 -13.61
C LEU A 98 -14.82 -5.07 -14.96
N GLU A 99 -14.56 -6.37 -15.02
CA GLU A 99 -14.79 -7.18 -16.21
C GLU A 99 -16.26 -7.66 -16.15
N GLU A 100 -17.14 -7.04 -16.95
CA GLU A 100 -18.45 -7.59 -17.34
C GLU A 100 -18.29 -8.67 -18.42
#